data_AF-A0A954RUR4-F1
#
_entry.id   AF-A0A954RUR4-F1
#
_cell.length_a   1.000
_cell.length_b   1.000
_cell.length_c   1.000
_cell.angle_alpha   90.00
_cell.angle_beta   90.00
_cell.angle_gamma   90.00
#
_symmetry.space_group_name_H-M   'P 1'
#
loop_
_entity.id
_entity.type
_entity.pdbx_description
1 polymer ?
#
loop_
_entity_poly.entity_id
_entity_poly.type
_entity_poly.pdbx_seq_one_letter_code
_entity_poly.pdbx_strand_id
1 'polypeptide(L)'
;GAELPASVLEQEILPARLANYRPTDLDELCAAGEVVWRGCESLGSDDGRVSLYLADSVGALAPEPTPVDHEFAEPILELLATRGAQFFDEILRATGGFSADVLEGLWQLVWNGHVTNDTFAPLRARRKTTGGKRNRVSAGASRKFRSRRTSVAPGSEGRWSLLLPPSLERPDVTERQLALVRQLIARNGILTREMISSENVRGGFAAIYPVLKAMEEAGKLRRGYFIAGLGAAQFAAPGADDRIRHLRSARDESHGDDADERDTLILASTDPANPYGAALPWPDSEAGETGTRLQRTVGARVILYQGELIGYLNRTRQQLRTFLPPGEPQRSQVVQYLAAALAREAEQHPQLLARIDGESAASSPIAEVFKRYGFFLISRGLFHRGTSVPRK
;
A
#
# COMPACT_ATOMS: atom_id res chain seq x y z
N GLY A 1 9.50 -2.21 -4.44
CA GLY A 1 10.34 -2.20 -3.23
C GLY A 1 9.80 -1.36 -2.08
N ALA A 2 8.63 -0.70 -2.19
CA ALA A 2 8.00 -0.07 -1.03
C ALA A 2 7.43 -1.14 -0.09
N GLU A 3 7.65 -1.00 1.21
CA GLU A 3 7.10 -1.90 2.22
C GLU A 3 5.64 -1.51 2.51
N LEU A 4 4.71 -2.36 2.11
CA LEU A 4 3.28 -2.08 2.14
C LEU A 4 2.50 -3.21 2.79
N PRO A 5 1.46 -2.93 3.60
CA PRO A 5 0.55 -3.98 4.06
C PRO A 5 -0.03 -4.76 2.87
N ALA A 6 0.09 -6.08 2.88
CA ALA A 6 -0.37 -6.95 1.79
C ALA A 6 -1.87 -6.79 1.52
N SER A 7 -2.67 -6.56 2.57
CA SER A 7 -4.09 -6.24 2.43
C SER A 7 -4.34 -4.98 1.61
N VAL A 8 -3.66 -3.88 1.95
CA VAL A 8 -3.83 -2.58 1.30
C VAL A 8 -3.29 -2.60 -0.13
N LEU A 9 -2.16 -3.29 -0.36
CA LEU A 9 -1.57 -3.45 -1.68
C LEU A 9 -2.59 -4.00 -2.69
N GLU A 10 -3.23 -5.11 -2.33
CA GLU A 10 -4.15 -5.83 -3.22
C GLU A 10 -5.56 -5.22 -3.27
N GLN A 11 -6.06 -4.65 -2.17
CA GLN A 11 -7.45 -4.17 -2.09
C GLN A 11 -7.61 -2.69 -2.44
N GLU A 12 -6.55 -1.89 -2.34
CA GLU A 12 -6.65 -0.44 -2.49
C GLU A 12 -5.62 0.10 -3.49
N ILE A 13 -4.33 -0.26 -3.37
CA ILE A 13 -3.25 0.35 -4.15
C ILE A 13 -3.24 -0.10 -5.61
N LEU A 14 -3.27 -1.42 -5.87
CA LEU A 14 -3.26 -1.96 -7.23
C LEU A 14 -4.57 -1.67 -7.98
N PRO A 15 -5.77 -1.88 -7.41
CA PRO A 15 -7.03 -1.53 -8.08
C PRO A 15 -7.16 -0.04 -8.43
N ALA A 16 -6.57 0.85 -7.63
CA ALA A 16 -6.58 2.29 -7.91
C ALA A 16 -5.65 2.69 -9.08
N ARG A 17 -4.67 1.86 -9.44
CA ARG A 17 -3.65 2.15 -10.46
C ARG A 17 -3.80 1.32 -11.73
N LEU A 18 -4.46 0.17 -11.63
CA LEU A 18 -4.59 -0.80 -12.70
C LEU A 18 -6.07 -1.04 -12.99
N ALA A 19 -6.50 -0.68 -14.20
CA ALA A 19 -7.87 -0.90 -14.65
C ALA A 19 -8.21 -2.39 -14.63
N ASN A 20 -9.34 -2.75 -14.03
CA ASN A 20 -9.86 -4.13 -13.95
C ASN A 20 -8.90 -5.12 -13.28
N TYR A 21 -8.02 -4.68 -12.38
CA TYR A 21 -7.10 -5.55 -11.65
C TYR A 21 -7.81 -6.72 -10.98
N ARG A 22 -7.29 -7.93 -11.20
CA ARG A 22 -7.72 -9.15 -10.53
C ARG A 22 -6.56 -9.71 -9.72
N PRO A 23 -6.82 -10.29 -8.53
CA PRO A 23 -5.79 -10.96 -7.74
C PRO A 23 -4.98 -12.01 -8.53
N THR A 24 -5.61 -12.67 -9.50
CA THR A 24 -4.94 -13.65 -10.38
C THR A 24 -3.85 -13.04 -11.25
N ASP A 25 -3.96 -11.76 -11.61
CA ASP A 25 -2.97 -11.10 -12.48
C ASP A 25 -1.60 -11.04 -11.78
N LEU A 26 -1.60 -10.77 -10.46
CA LEU A 26 -0.38 -10.80 -9.66
C LEU A 26 0.17 -12.22 -9.49
N ASP A 27 -0.70 -13.23 -9.39
CA ASP A 27 -0.25 -14.64 -9.33
C ASP A 27 0.40 -15.07 -10.65
N GLU A 28 -0.17 -14.67 -11.78
CA GLU A 28 0.37 -14.96 -13.10
C GLU A 28 1.74 -14.32 -13.30
N LEU A 29 1.93 -13.06 -12.86
CA LEU A 29 3.22 -12.38 -12.91
C LEU A 29 4.27 -13.02 -11.99
N CYS A 30 3.87 -13.44 -10.78
CA CYS A 30 4.78 -14.17 -9.88
C CYS A 30 5.16 -15.55 -10.44
N ALA A 31 4.20 -16.28 -11.00
CA ALA A 31 4.42 -17.61 -11.56
C ALA A 31 5.25 -17.56 -12.85
N ALA A 32 5.12 -16.49 -13.63
CA ALA A 32 5.95 -16.21 -14.81
C ALA A 32 7.37 -15.75 -14.44
N GLY A 33 7.61 -15.38 -13.18
CA GLY A 33 8.90 -14.86 -12.72
C GLY A 33 9.17 -13.43 -13.15
N GLU A 34 8.14 -12.64 -13.47
CA GLU A 34 8.25 -11.22 -13.81
C GLU A 34 8.30 -10.35 -12.54
N VAL A 35 7.54 -10.76 -11.52
CA VAL A 35 7.43 -10.07 -10.24
C VAL A 35 7.81 -11.03 -9.10
N VAL A 36 8.61 -10.54 -8.17
CA VAL A 36 8.99 -11.26 -6.95
C VAL A 36 8.48 -10.47 -5.76
N TRP A 37 7.82 -11.14 -4.81
CA TRP A 37 7.40 -10.52 -3.56
C TRP A 37 8.29 -10.96 -2.40
N ARG A 38 8.52 -10.05 -1.45
CA ARG A 38 9.30 -10.29 -0.23
C ARG A 38 8.44 -9.97 0.98
N GLY A 39 8.47 -10.82 2.00
CA GLY A 39 7.96 -10.47 3.33
C GLY A 39 8.94 -9.55 4.07
N CYS A 40 8.41 -8.53 4.76
CA CYS A 40 9.23 -7.56 5.50
C CYS A 40 8.96 -7.60 7.00
N GLU A 41 7.69 -7.72 7.41
CA GLU A 41 7.29 -7.86 8.81
C GLU A 41 5.86 -8.41 8.91
N SER A 42 5.54 -9.09 10.01
CA SER A 42 4.18 -9.54 10.31
C SER A 42 3.36 -8.42 10.95
N LEU A 43 2.12 -8.22 10.50
CA LEU A 43 1.16 -7.27 11.08
C LEU A 43 0.03 -8.05 11.76
N GLY A 44 0.35 -8.63 12.92
CA GLY A 44 -0.54 -9.57 13.60
C GLY A 44 -0.61 -10.92 12.90
N SER A 45 -1.74 -11.62 13.01
CA SER A 45 -1.93 -12.98 12.46
C SER A 45 -2.40 -13.02 11.00
N ASP A 46 -2.92 -11.90 10.48
CA ASP A 46 -3.80 -11.89 9.31
C ASP A 46 -3.25 -11.07 8.13
N ASP A 47 -2.16 -10.33 8.36
CA ASP A 47 -1.56 -9.42 7.40
C ASP A 47 -0.06 -9.28 7.69
N GLY A 48 0.66 -8.66 6.76
CA GLY A 48 2.08 -8.37 6.90
C GLY A 48 2.51 -7.32 5.89
N ARG A 49 3.62 -6.64 6.16
CA ARG A 49 4.24 -5.78 5.14
C ARG A 49 5.00 -6.64 4.16
N VAL A 50 4.77 -6.35 2.89
CA VAL A 50 5.43 -6.98 1.75
C VAL A 50 5.97 -5.91 0.82
N SER A 51 6.97 -6.28 0.03
CA SER A 51 7.51 -5.47 -1.05
C SER A 51 7.48 -6.26 -2.34
N LEU A 52 7.03 -5.62 -3.43
CA LEU A 52 7.12 -6.18 -4.79
C LEU A 52 8.38 -5.68 -5.50
N TYR A 53 9.04 -6.53 -6.25
CA TYR A 53 10.20 -6.24 -7.08
C TYR A 53 9.99 -6.81 -8.48
N LEU A 54 10.55 -6.17 -9.49
CA LEU A 54 10.80 -6.84 -10.76
C LEU A 54 11.91 -7.88 -10.55
N ALA A 55 11.82 -9.01 -11.23
CA ALA A 55 12.77 -10.10 -11.03
C ALA A 55 14.22 -9.72 -11.36
N ASP A 56 14.43 -8.86 -12.36
CA ASP A 56 15.75 -8.32 -12.71
C ASP A 56 16.34 -7.36 -11.67
N SER A 57 15.48 -6.76 -10.85
CA SER A 57 15.82 -5.68 -9.93
C SER A 57 15.94 -6.15 -8.48
N VAL A 58 15.48 -7.37 -8.17
CA VAL A 58 15.45 -7.91 -6.79
C VAL A 58 16.85 -8.04 -6.20
N GLY A 59 17.85 -8.47 -6.98
CA GLY A 59 19.23 -8.61 -6.52
C GLY A 59 19.87 -7.27 -6.13
N ALA A 60 19.51 -6.20 -6.82
CA ALA A 60 20.01 -4.86 -6.54
C ALA A 60 19.28 -4.18 -5.37
N LEU A 61 17.95 -4.35 -5.29
CA LEU A 61 17.08 -3.53 -4.42
C LEU A 61 16.60 -4.22 -3.14
N ALA A 62 16.55 -5.55 -3.09
CA ALA A 62 16.07 -6.24 -1.89
C ALA A 62 17.08 -6.07 -0.73
N PRO A 63 16.63 -5.73 0.49
CA PRO A 63 17.51 -5.73 1.66
C PRO A 63 18.04 -7.13 1.99
N GLU A 64 19.24 -7.22 2.57
CA GLU A 64 19.76 -8.51 3.05
C GLU A 64 18.82 -9.15 4.08
N PRO A 65 18.61 -10.48 4.03
CA PRO A 65 17.81 -11.19 5.02
C PRO A 65 18.34 -11.02 6.45
N THR A 66 17.47 -11.11 7.45
CA THR A 66 17.83 -11.06 8.87
C THR A 66 17.83 -12.46 9.49
N PRO A 67 18.65 -12.75 10.53
CA PRO A 67 18.65 -14.06 11.19
C PRO A 67 17.26 -14.47 11.69
N VAL A 68 16.98 -15.78 11.68
CA VAL A 68 15.72 -16.37 12.18
C VAL A 68 16.06 -17.37 13.28
N ASP A 69 15.39 -17.23 14.43
CA ASP A 69 15.51 -18.15 15.55
C ASP A 69 14.34 -19.14 15.53
N HIS A 70 14.49 -20.21 14.74
CA HIS A 70 13.51 -21.30 14.64
C HIS A 70 14.21 -22.61 14.29
N GLU A 71 13.76 -23.72 14.89
CA GLU A 71 14.38 -25.04 14.70
C GLU A 71 14.41 -25.55 13.24
N PHE A 72 13.48 -25.07 12.40
CA PHE A 72 13.35 -25.47 10.99
C PHE A 72 13.93 -24.43 10.03
N ALA A 73 14.48 -23.31 10.51
CA ALA A 73 15.02 -22.26 9.65
C ALA A 73 16.16 -22.80 8.76
N GLU A 74 17.22 -23.32 9.38
CA GLU A 74 18.39 -23.83 8.65
C GLU A 74 18.05 -25.04 7.75
N PRO A 75 17.32 -26.08 8.23
CA PRO A 75 16.93 -27.21 7.37
C PRO A 75 16.13 -26.81 6.13
N ILE A 76 15.23 -25.82 6.25
CA ILE A 76 14.45 -25.32 5.10
C ILE A 76 15.37 -24.57 4.13
N LEU A 77 16.27 -23.72 4.63
CA LEU A 77 17.20 -22.96 3.80
C LEU A 77 18.16 -23.87 3.02
N GLU A 78 18.75 -24.87 3.68
CA GLU A 78 19.61 -25.87 3.05
C GLU A 78 18.87 -26.66 1.96
N LEU A 79 17.63 -27.06 2.23
CA LEU A 79 16.79 -27.77 1.26
C LEU A 79 16.51 -26.91 0.02
N LEU A 80 16.11 -25.66 0.21
CA LEU A 80 15.80 -24.75 -0.91
C LEU A 80 17.05 -24.32 -1.67
N ALA A 81 18.21 -24.21 -1.00
CA ALA A 81 19.49 -23.94 -1.65
C ALA A 81 19.93 -25.09 -2.57
N THR A 82 19.67 -26.34 -2.16
CA THR A 82 20.13 -27.54 -2.88
C THR A 82 19.14 -28.03 -3.94
N ARG A 83 17.84 -27.96 -3.67
CA ARG A 83 16.78 -28.49 -4.57
C ARG A 83 16.00 -27.41 -5.32
N GLY A 84 16.24 -26.14 -5.02
CA GLY A 84 15.50 -25.03 -5.61
C GLY A 84 14.07 -24.94 -5.06
N ALA A 85 13.14 -24.48 -5.90
CA ALA A 85 11.76 -24.26 -5.49
C ALA A 85 11.04 -25.58 -5.14
N GLN A 86 10.36 -25.65 -4.00
CA GLN A 86 9.69 -26.85 -3.50
C GLN A 86 8.25 -26.55 -3.06
N PHE A 87 7.35 -27.52 -3.20
CA PHE A 87 6.03 -27.44 -2.57
C PHE A 87 6.14 -27.73 -1.06
N PHE A 88 5.18 -27.23 -0.28
CA PHE A 88 5.21 -27.40 1.17
C PHE A 88 5.21 -28.87 1.62
N ASP A 89 4.58 -29.79 0.89
CA ASP A 89 4.60 -31.23 1.21
C ASP A 89 5.98 -31.86 1.01
N GLU A 90 6.79 -31.34 0.09
CA GLU A 90 8.19 -31.73 -0.11
C GLU A 90 9.07 -31.22 1.03
N ILE A 91 8.86 -29.96 1.45
CA ILE A 91 9.54 -29.36 2.61
C ILE A 91 9.22 -30.15 3.87
N LEU A 92 7.95 -30.40 4.16
CA LEU A 92 7.50 -31.13 5.35
C LEU A 92 8.07 -32.55 5.41
N ARG A 93 8.10 -33.27 4.28
CA ARG A 93 8.70 -34.62 4.21
C ARG A 93 10.21 -34.59 4.44
N ALA A 94 10.90 -33.56 3.94
CA ALA A 94 12.35 -33.45 4.05
C ALA A 94 12.79 -33.02 5.46
N THR A 95 12.05 -32.14 6.13
CA THR A 95 12.37 -31.69 7.49
C THR A 95 11.88 -32.64 8.57
N GLY A 96 10.86 -33.47 8.29
CA GLY A 96 10.34 -34.48 9.22
C GLY A 96 9.58 -33.92 10.44
N GLY A 97 9.29 -32.61 10.45
CA GLY A 97 8.59 -31.93 11.54
C GLY A 97 7.07 -32.02 11.48
N PHE A 98 6.39 -31.41 12.46
CA PHE A 98 4.94 -31.25 12.41
C PHE A 98 4.54 -30.13 11.45
N SER A 99 3.40 -30.30 10.77
CA SER A 99 2.97 -29.37 9.73
C SER A 99 2.78 -27.93 10.21
N ALA A 100 2.39 -27.70 11.47
CA ALA A 100 2.20 -26.36 12.00
C ALA A 100 3.55 -25.66 12.26
N ASP A 101 4.47 -26.36 12.92
CA ASP A 101 5.79 -25.82 13.31
C ASP A 101 6.67 -25.56 12.08
N VAL A 102 6.65 -26.45 11.09
CA VAL A 102 7.38 -26.24 9.82
C VAL A 102 6.78 -25.06 9.05
N LEU A 103 5.46 -24.90 9.06
CA LEU A 103 4.79 -23.77 8.40
C LEU A 103 5.11 -22.46 9.12
N GLU A 104 5.14 -22.46 10.45
CA GLU A 104 5.55 -21.29 11.24
C GLU A 104 6.98 -20.88 10.91
N GLY A 105 7.95 -21.81 10.95
CA GLY A 105 9.34 -21.55 10.58
C GLY A 105 9.48 -21.02 9.15
N LEU A 106 8.74 -21.59 8.20
CA LEU A 106 8.70 -21.11 6.81
C LEU A 106 8.22 -19.67 6.72
N TRP A 107 7.20 -19.29 7.48
CA TRP A 107 6.70 -17.91 7.49
C TRP A 107 7.61 -16.94 8.24
N GLN A 108 8.34 -17.39 9.28
CA GLN A 108 9.40 -16.58 9.88
C GLN A 108 10.51 -16.30 8.86
N LEU A 109 10.92 -17.29 8.06
CA LEU A 109 11.85 -17.09 6.95
C LEU A 109 11.33 -16.10 5.90
N VAL A 110 10.03 -16.12 5.59
CA VAL A 110 9.38 -15.15 4.68
C VAL A 110 9.47 -13.73 5.24
N TRP A 111 9.10 -13.52 6.51
CA TRP A 111 9.12 -12.19 7.12
C TRP A 111 10.52 -11.63 7.30
N ASN A 112 11.52 -12.50 7.46
CA ASN A 112 12.92 -12.11 7.55
C ASN A 112 13.60 -12.00 6.18
N GLY A 113 12.85 -12.18 5.09
CA GLY A 113 13.31 -11.95 3.71
C GLY A 113 14.19 -13.05 3.13
N HIS A 114 14.20 -14.26 3.70
CA HIS A 114 14.95 -15.40 3.15
C HIS A 114 14.19 -16.13 2.06
N VAL A 115 12.88 -16.29 2.24
CA VAL A 115 12.04 -17.14 1.40
C VAL A 115 10.94 -16.32 0.73
N THR A 116 10.60 -16.69 -0.51
CA THR A 116 9.48 -16.17 -1.29
C THR A 116 8.61 -17.32 -1.84
N ASN A 117 7.55 -16.99 -2.56
CA ASN A 117 6.64 -17.93 -3.19
C ASN A 117 6.26 -17.48 -4.61
N ASP A 118 6.00 -18.44 -5.50
CA ASP A 118 5.62 -18.18 -6.89
C ASP A 118 4.17 -17.68 -7.08
N THR A 119 3.40 -17.53 -6.00
CA THR A 119 2.06 -16.92 -6.01
C THR A 119 1.85 -16.09 -4.76
N PHE A 120 0.89 -15.16 -4.82
CA PHE A 120 0.43 -14.40 -3.67
C PHE A 120 -0.67 -15.14 -2.87
N ALA A 121 -1.08 -16.32 -3.33
CA ALA A 121 -2.11 -17.15 -2.70
C ALA A 121 -1.86 -17.47 -1.21
N PRO A 122 -0.64 -17.77 -0.74
CA PRO A 122 -0.38 -18.07 0.66
C PRO A 122 -0.74 -16.92 1.60
N LEU A 123 -0.40 -15.69 1.22
CA LEU A 123 -0.75 -14.49 1.99
C LEU A 123 -2.28 -14.32 2.09
N ARG A 124 -2.99 -14.55 0.98
CA ARG A 124 -4.46 -14.46 0.95
C ARG A 124 -5.11 -15.56 1.79
N ALA A 125 -4.54 -16.77 1.79
CA ALA A 125 -5.07 -17.90 2.53
C ALA A 125 -4.97 -17.65 4.05
N ARG A 126 -3.84 -17.10 4.53
CA ARG A 126 -3.66 -16.70 5.93
C ARG A 126 -4.64 -15.62 6.39
N ARG A 127 -4.99 -14.67 5.52
CA ARG A 127 -6.00 -13.64 5.84
C ARG A 127 -7.42 -14.20 5.99
N LYS A 128 -7.77 -15.26 5.25
CA LYS A 128 -9.12 -15.84 5.24
C LYS A 128 -9.45 -16.67 6.49
N THR A 129 -8.47 -17.10 7.26
CA THR A 129 -8.69 -17.99 8.41
C THR A 129 -9.23 -17.30 9.66
N THR A 130 -9.19 -15.97 9.72
CA THR A 130 -9.35 -15.17 10.95
C THR A 130 -10.40 -14.08 10.83
N GLY A 131 -10.68 -13.61 9.61
CA GLY A 131 -11.75 -12.65 9.30
C GLY A 131 -13.08 -13.29 8.88
N GLY A 132 -13.85 -13.84 9.82
CA GLY A 132 -15.31 -14.02 9.67
C GLY A 132 -15.84 -15.46 9.64
N LYS A 133 -17.02 -15.63 10.28
CA LYS A 133 -17.88 -16.82 10.23
C LYS A 133 -17.88 -17.42 8.82
N ARG A 134 -17.69 -18.73 8.73
CA ARG A 134 -17.94 -19.57 7.54
C ARG A 134 -19.32 -19.23 6.96
N ASN A 135 -19.40 -18.24 6.08
CA ASN A 135 -20.49 -18.19 5.11
C ASN A 135 -20.23 -19.36 4.17
N ARG A 136 -20.90 -20.48 4.47
CA ARG A 136 -21.15 -21.55 3.51
C ARG A 136 -21.94 -20.93 2.36
N VAL A 137 -21.24 -20.27 1.43
CA VAL A 137 -21.78 -20.07 0.10
C VAL A 137 -21.88 -21.47 -0.47
N SER A 138 -23.12 -21.92 -0.67
CA SER A 138 -23.43 -23.14 -1.42
C SER A 138 -22.85 -22.96 -2.82
N ALA A 139 -21.65 -23.49 -3.04
CA ALA A 139 -21.07 -23.63 -4.36
C ALA A 139 -21.90 -24.67 -5.13
N GLY A 140 -22.90 -24.18 -5.85
CA GLY A 140 -23.58 -24.93 -6.90
C GLY A 140 -22.56 -25.30 -7.97
N ALA A 141 -22.44 -26.62 -8.18
CA ALA A 141 -22.04 -27.28 -9.42
C ALA A 141 -20.93 -26.62 -10.29
N SER A 142 -19.67 -26.79 -9.87
CA SER A 142 -18.61 -27.16 -10.81
C SER A 142 -17.58 -28.01 -10.08
N ARG A 143 -17.73 -29.35 -10.14
CA ARG A 143 -16.71 -30.29 -9.69
C ARG A 143 -15.53 -30.24 -10.67
N LYS A 144 -14.67 -29.23 -10.54
CA LYS A 144 -13.30 -29.31 -11.05
C LYS A 144 -12.50 -30.22 -10.12
N PHE A 145 -11.71 -31.10 -10.72
CA PHE A 145 -10.90 -32.16 -10.11
C PHE A 145 -10.24 -31.71 -8.79
N ARG A 146 -10.84 -32.02 -7.63
CA ARG A 146 -10.15 -31.90 -6.35
C ARG A 146 -9.19 -33.08 -6.26
N SER A 147 -7.92 -32.81 -6.55
CA SER A 147 -6.81 -33.66 -6.15
C SER A 147 -7.04 -34.11 -4.70
N ARG A 148 -6.95 -35.42 -4.46
CA ARG A 148 -7.03 -36.06 -3.13
C ARG A 148 -5.79 -35.78 -2.26
N ARG A 149 -4.95 -34.79 -2.62
CA ARG A 149 -3.90 -34.30 -1.72
C ARG A 149 -4.60 -33.58 -0.56
N THR A 150 -4.65 -34.31 0.56
CA THR A 150 -4.62 -33.87 1.95
C THR A 150 -4.70 -32.35 2.14
N SER A 151 -5.65 -31.92 2.97
CA SER A 151 -5.81 -30.57 3.52
C SER A 151 -4.51 -29.76 3.54
N VAL A 152 -4.28 -28.95 2.50
CA VAL A 152 -3.18 -27.98 2.45
C VAL A 152 -3.47 -26.98 3.57
N ALA A 153 -2.57 -26.88 4.55
CA ALA A 153 -2.71 -25.92 5.63
C ALA A 153 -2.81 -24.51 5.02
N PRO A 154 -3.81 -23.68 5.37
CA PRO A 154 -3.93 -22.35 4.79
C PRO A 154 -2.63 -21.56 4.95
N GLY A 155 -2.11 -21.00 3.86
CA GLY A 155 -0.82 -20.32 3.85
C GLY A 155 0.36 -21.23 3.45
N SER A 156 0.13 -22.45 2.98
CA SER A 156 1.17 -23.35 2.45
C SER A 156 1.12 -23.54 0.93
N GLU A 157 0.23 -22.81 0.25
CA GLU A 157 0.02 -22.88 -1.20
C GLU A 157 1.29 -22.51 -2.01
N GLY A 158 1.34 -22.91 -3.29
CA GLY A 158 2.43 -22.54 -4.20
C GLY A 158 3.76 -23.25 -3.94
N ARG A 159 4.78 -22.82 -4.67
CA ARG A 159 6.17 -23.27 -4.52
C ARG A 159 6.97 -22.22 -3.79
N TRP A 160 7.70 -22.67 -2.77
CA TRP A 160 8.56 -21.85 -1.95
C TRP A 160 9.98 -21.93 -2.46
N SER A 161 10.69 -20.80 -2.51
CA SER A 161 12.07 -20.72 -2.97
C SER A 161 12.85 -19.69 -2.15
N LEU A 162 14.18 -19.77 -2.19
CA LEU A 162 15.01 -18.68 -1.68
C LEU A 162 14.69 -17.38 -2.45
N LEU A 163 14.58 -16.27 -1.74
CA LEU A 163 14.40 -14.96 -2.36
C LEU A 163 15.66 -14.52 -3.11
N LEU A 164 16.83 -14.74 -2.50
CA LEU A 164 18.14 -14.41 -3.05
C LEU A 164 18.96 -15.71 -3.16
N PRO A 165 18.70 -16.56 -4.18
CA PRO A 165 19.44 -17.80 -4.34
C PRO A 165 20.91 -17.53 -4.64
N PRO A 166 21.84 -18.46 -4.32
CA PRO A 166 23.28 -18.28 -4.57
C PRO A 166 23.64 -18.00 -6.03
N SER A 167 22.81 -18.43 -6.98
CA SER A 167 22.98 -18.19 -8.42
C SER A 167 22.57 -16.79 -8.87
N LEU A 168 21.90 -16.00 -8.03
CA LEU A 168 21.48 -14.64 -8.37
C LEU A 168 22.68 -13.71 -8.32
N GLU A 169 22.95 -13.02 -9.43
CA GLU A 169 23.97 -11.98 -9.49
C GLU A 169 23.60 -10.83 -8.54
N ARG A 170 24.54 -10.47 -7.68
CA ARG A 170 24.36 -9.38 -6.71
C ARG A 170 25.37 -8.27 -7.03
N PRO A 171 24.88 -7.09 -7.43
CA PRO A 171 25.73 -5.93 -7.66
C PRO A 171 26.49 -5.55 -6.39
N ASP A 172 27.56 -4.78 -6.55
CA ASP A 172 28.33 -4.29 -5.41
C ASP A 172 27.54 -3.27 -4.57
N VAL A 173 28.10 -2.86 -3.44
CA VAL A 173 27.42 -1.92 -2.52
C VAL A 173 27.09 -0.59 -3.20
N THR A 174 27.97 -0.07 -4.04
CA THR A 174 27.81 1.21 -4.73
C THR A 174 26.73 1.12 -5.81
N GLU A 175 26.73 0.06 -6.60
CA GLU A 175 25.71 -0.22 -7.62
C GLU A 175 24.32 -0.39 -6.99
N ARG A 176 24.22 -1.07 -5.85
CA ARG A 176 22.96 -1.20 -5.10
C ARG A 176 22.46 0.14 -4.57
N GLN A 177 23.36 0.97 -4.02
CA GLN A 177 22.99 2.33 -3.59
C GLN A 177 22.52 3.19 -4.76
N LEU A 178 23.18 3.10 -5.92
CA LEU A 178 22.76 3.78 -7.14
C LEU A 178 21.39 3.30 -7.63
N ALA A 179 21.16 1.99 -7.65
CA ALA A 179 19.86 1.41 -8.01
C ALA A 179 18.75 1.90 -7.07
N LEU A 180 19.02 1.92 -5.76
CA LEU A 180 18.08 2.43 -4.76
C LEU A 180 17.77 3.92 -4.98
N VAL A 181 18.79 4.77 -5.19
CA VAL A 181 18.59 6.20 -5.47
C VAL A 181 17.74 6.41 -6.72
N ARG A 182 18.03 5.66 -7.80
CA ARG A 182 17.22 5.71 -9.04
C ARG A 182 15.77 5.33 -8.77
N GLN A 183 15.53 4.26 -8.01
CA GLN A 183 14.19 3.81 -7.65
C GLN A 183 13.43 4.86 -6.82
N LEU A 184 14.09 5.48 -5.84
CA LEU A 184 13.52 6.52 -4.99
C LEU A 184 13.14 7.76 -5.80
N ILE A 185 14.03 8.22 -6.69
CA ILE A 185 13.78 9.37 -7.56
C ILE A 185 12.67 9.07 -8.56
N ALA A 186 12.65 7.87 -9.16
CA ALA A 186 11.60 7.49 -10.11
C ALA A 186 10.21 7.46 -9.45
N ARG A 187 10.12 6.98 -8.21
CA ARG A 187 8.85 6.91 -7.47
C ARG A 187 8.37 8.27 -6.99
N ASN A 188 9.27 9.08 -6.43
CA ASN A 188 8.89 10.28 -5.69
C ASN A 188 9.01 11.56 -6.52
N GLY A 189 9.75 11.53 -7.63
CA GLY A 189 10.08 12.69 -8.47
C GLY A 189 11.10 13.63 -7.83
N ILE A 190 10.82 14.04 -6.58
CA ILE A 190 11.68 14.83 -5.72
C ILE A 190 11.95 14.00 -4.45
N LEU A 191 13.22 13.81 -4.13
CA LEU A 191 13.67 13.12 -2.95
C LEU A 191 14.07 14.11 -1.88
N THR A 192 13.46 14.00 -0.71
CA THR A 192 13.78 14.79 0.49
C THR A 192 14.34 13.91 1.59
N ARG A 193 14.99 14.54 2.58
CA ARG A 193 15.51 13.82 3.75
C ARG A 193 14.40 13.16 4.57
N GLU A 194 13.29 13.86 4.74
CA GLU A 194 12.11 13.43 5.50
C GLU A 194 11.50 12.16 4.89
N MET A 195 11.42 12.10 3.55
CA MET A 195 10.86 10.95 2.85
C MET A 195 11.71 9.68 3.01
N ILE A 196 13.04 9.81 3.01
CA ILE A 196 13.95 8.67 3.20
C ILE A 196 13.78 8.02 4.58
N SER A 197 13.48 8.82 5.60
CA SER A 197 13.17 8.30 6.94
C SER A 197 11.92 7.42 6.94
N SER A 198 10.91 7.74 6.13
CA SER A 198 9.68 6.94 6.00
C SER A 198 9.83 5.67 5.15
N GLU A 199 10.88 5.60 4.32
CA GLU A 199 11.16 4.50 3.39
C GLU A 199 12.00 3.37 4.01
N ASN A 200 12.33 3.46 5.31
CA ASN A 200 13.15 2.49 6.04
C ASN A 200 14.49 2.15 5.35
N VAL A 201 15.10 3.13 4.67
CA VAL A 201 16.40 2.95 4.02
C VAL A 201 17.47 2.65 5.07
N ARG A 202 18.17 1.51 4.94
CA ARG A 202 19.26 1.15 5.86
C ARG A 202 20.37 2.20 5.86
N GLY A 203 20.74 2.66 7.06
CA GLY A 203 21.70 3.75 7.24
C GLY A 203 21.13 5.15 6.93
N GLY A 204 19.85 5.25 6.58
CA GLY A 204 19.13 6.49 6.36
C GLY A 204 19.73 7.35 5.24
N PHE A 205 19.48 8.66 5.32
CA PHE A 205 19.93 9.64 4.32
C PHE A 205 21.46 9.64 4.11
N ALA A 206 22.22 9.47 5.19
CA ALA A 206 23.68 9.53 5.14
C ALA A 206 24.29 8.42 4.27
N ALA A 207 23.65 7.25 4.23
CA ALA A 207 24.13 6.11 3.44
C ALA A 207 24.07 6.35 1.92
N ILE A 208 23.07 7.10 1.45
CA ILE A 208 22.87 7.36 0.01
C ILE A 208 23.32 8.76 -0.43
N TYR A 209 23.66 9.63 0.50
CA TYR A 209 24.10 11.00 0.20
C TYR A 209 25.33 11.09 -0.71
N PRO A 210 26.39 10.26 -0.56
CA PRO A 210 27.53 10.29 -1.48
C PRO A 210 27.13 10.02 -2.93
N VAL A 211 26.18 9.10 -3.14
CA VAL A 211 25.65 8.78 -4.47
C VAL A 211 24.80 9.92 -5.02
N LEU A 212 23.94 10.53 -4.18
CA LEU A 212 23.16 11.71 -4.57
C LEU A 212 24.06 12.86 -5.01
N LYS A 213 25.13 13.13 -4.26
CA LYS A 213 26.13 14.15 -4.59
C LYS A 213 26.86 13.84 -5.90
N ALA A 214 27.32 12.60 -6.08
CA ALA A 214 27.99 12.20 -7.32
C ALA A 214 27.04 12.31 -8.54
N MET A 215 25.76 11.96 -8.38
CA MET A 215 24.76 12.12 -9.43
C MET A 215 24.43 13.60 -9.72
N GLU A 216 24.45 14.47 -8.71
CA GLU A 216 24.36 15.93 -8.89
C GLU A 216 25.55 16.47 -9.71
N GLU A 217 26.78 16.11 -9.33
CA GLU A 217 28.01 16.51 -10.03
C GLU A 217 28.03 16.01 -11.49
N ALA A 218 27.50 14.82 -11.74
CA ALA A 218 27.34 14.27 -13.08
C ALA A 218 26.14 14.87 -13.87
N GLY A 219 25.41 15.83 -13.30
CA GLY A 219 24.23 16.45 -13.91
C GLY A 219 23.03 15.52 -14.08
N LYS A 220 23.03 14.35 -13.44
CA LYS A 220 21.93 13.37 -13.44
C LYS A 220 20.85 13.69 -12.43
N LEU A 221 21.16 14.53 -11.44
CA LEU A 221 20.21 15.11 -10.49
C LEU A 221 20.41 16.63 -10.41
N ARG A 222 19.37 17.31 -9.95
CA ARG A 222 19.41 18.72 -9.59
C ARG A 222 19.07 18.86 -8.12
N ARG A 223 19.92 19.57 -7.38
CA ARG A 223 19.65 19.97 -6.00
C ARG A 223 19.03 21.37 -5.98
N GLY A 224 17.99 21.56 -5.19
CA GLY A 224 17.27 22.83 -5.11
C GLY A 224 16.14 22.82 -4.10
N TYR A 225 15.41 23.92 -4.02
CA TYR A 225 14.22 24.05 -3.18
C TYR A 225 12.98 23.85 -4.04
N PHE A 226 12.40 22.65 -3.99
CA PHE A 226 11.20 22.30 -4.76
C PHE A 226 9.94 22.31 -3.89
N ILE A 227 10.07 21.91 -2.62
CA ILE A 227 8.97 21.79 -1.66
C ILE A 227 9.20 22.81 -0.53
N ALA A 228 8.22 23.69 -0.32
CA ALA A 228 8.24 24.67 0.76
C ALA A 228 8.08 23.99 2.13
N GLY A 229 8.68 24.56 3.17
CA GLY A 229 8.59 24.05 4.55
C GLY A 229 9.47 22.83 4.88
N LEU A 230 10.18 22.26 3.88
CA LEU A 230 11.13 21.17 4.08
C LEU A 230 12.58 21.63 3.98
N GLY A 231 13.51 20.80 4.47
CA GLY A 231 14.94 21.11 4.44
C GLY A 231 15.52 21.31 3.03
N ALA A 232 16.69 21.96 2.95
CA ALA A 232 17.37 22.31 1.69
C ALA A 232 17.92 21.11 0.89
N ALA A 233 18.03 19.94 1.52
CA ALA A 233 18.56 18.73 0.90
C ALA A 233 17.46 18.02 0.09
N GLN A 234 17.07 18.62 -1.04
CA GLN A 234 16.10 18.06 -1.96
C GLN A 234 16.75 17.83 -3.32
N PHE A 235 16.56 16.63 -3.86
CA PHE A 235 17.15 16.19 -5.12
C PHE A 235 16.05 15.77 -6.07
N ALA A 236 16.07 16.25 -7.31
CA ALA A 236 15.09 15.87 -8.32
C ALA A 236 15.79 15.48 -9.62
N ALA A 237 15.08 14.72 -10.46
CA ALA A 237 15.53 14.48 -11.83
C ALA A 237 15.60 15.80 -12.62
N PRO A 238 16.49 15.93 -13.63
CA PRO A 238 16.52 17.08 -14.53
C PRO A 238 15.14 17.35 -15.17
N GLY A 239 14.77 18.64 -15.26
CA GLY A 239 13.48 19.09 -15.77
C GLY A 239 12.30 18.80 -14.83
N ALA A 240 12.55 18.55 -13.54
CA ALA A 240 11.48 18.42 -12.55
C ALA A 240 10.75 19.75 -12.33
N ASP A 241 11.47 20.87 -12.36
CA ASP A 241 10.92 22.22 -12.28
C ASP A 241 9.98 22.55 -13.45
N ASP A 242 10.38 22.21 -14.68
CA ASP A 242 9.52 22.36 -15.86
C ASP A 242 8.28 21.47 -15.77
N ARG A 243 8.43 20.22 -15.31
CA ARG A 243 7.30 19.31 -15.08
C ARG A 243 6.32 19.84 -14.04
N ILE A 244 6.81 20.35 -12.91
CA ILE A 244 5.96 20.96 -11.87
C ILE A 244 5.23 22.18 -12.43
N ARG A 245 5.91 23.02 -13.21
CA ARG A 245 5.30 24.20 -13.83
C ARG A 245 4.22 23.79 -14.82
N HIS A 246 4.48 22.80 -15.67
CA HIS A 246 3.52 22.28 -16.63
C HIS A 246 2.27 21.70 -15.95
N LEU A 247 2.45 20.93 -14.88
CA LEU A 247 1.32 20.40 -14.09
C LEU A 247 0.48 21.51 -13.46
N ARG A 248 1.10 22.60 -13.00
CA ARG A 248 0.38 23.78 -12.49
C ARG A 248 -0.41 24.47 -13.59
N SER A 249 0.20 24.73 -14.75
CA SER A 249 -0.48 25.36 -15.88
C SER A 249 -1.63 24.51 -16.41
N ALA A 250 -1.46 23.19 -16.54
CA ALA A 250 -2.52 22.30 -16.97
C ALA A 250 -3.73 22.34 -16.02
N ARG A 251 -3.48 22.39 -14.71
CA ARG A 251 -4.52 22.54 -13.69
C ARG A 251 -5.25 23.88 -13.80
N ASP A 252 -4.51 24.95 -14.08
CA ASP A 252 -5.09 26.28 -14.26
C ASP A 252 -5.86 26.41 -15.59
N GLU A 253 -5.66 25.52 -16.56
CA GLU A 253 -6.38 25.50 -17.84
C GLU A 253 -7.63 24.60 -17.80
N SER A 254 -7.62 23.53 -17.02
CA SER A 254 -8.76 22.62 -16.83
C SER A 254 -9.77 23.19 -15.83
N HIS A 255 -10.43 24.30 -16.18
CA HIS A 255 -11.50 24.89 -15.36
C HIS A 255 -12.88 24.39 -15.81
N GLY A 256 -13.58 23.68 -14.92
CA GLY A 256 -14.99 23.28 -15.06
C GLY A 256 -15.43 22.28 -13.98
N ASP A 257 -16.71 22.28 -13.60
CA ASP A 257 -17.25 21.45 -12.49
C ASP A 257 -16.89 19.95 -12.63
N ASP A 258 -16.96 19.40 -13.85
CA ASP A 258 -16.60 18.00 -14.14
C ASP A 258 -15.09 17.70 -14.03
N ALA A 259 -14.23 18.71 -14.22
CA ALA A 259 -12.78 18.56 -14.10
C ALA A 259 -12.35 18.58 -12.63
N ASP A 260 -12.95 19.46 -11.84
CA ASP A 260 -12.64 19.59 -10.41
C ASP A 260 -13.11 18.37 -9.60
N GLU A 261 -14.25 17.74 -9.96
CA GLU A 261 -14.64 16.47 -9.33
C GLU A 261 -13.63 15.34 -9.59
N ARG A 262 -12.97 15.32 -10.77
CA ARG A 262 -11.96 14.30 -11.14
C ARG A 262 -10.61 14.53 -10.48
N ASP A 263 -10.34 15.72 -9.98
CA ASP A 263 -9.13 16.08 -9.25
C ASP A 263 -9.14 15.60 -7.78
N THR A 264 -10.22 14.95 -7.35
CA THR A 264 -10.31 14.31 -6.03
C THR A 264 -9.78 12.88 -6.04
N LEU A 265 -8.84 12.60 -5.14
CA LEU A 265 -8.23 11.29 -4.94
C LEU A 265 -8.54 10.77 -3.55
N ILE A 266 -8.99 9.51 -3.46
CA ILE A 266 -9.11 8.79 -2.19
C ILE A 266 -8.03 7.73 -2.17
N LEU A 267 -7.10 7.84 -1.22
CA LEU A 267 -5.97 6.94 -1.07
C LEU A 267 -6.01 6.27 0.30
N ALA A 268 -5.53 5.03 0.39
CA ALA A 268 -5.20 4.45 1.68
C ALA A 268 -4.15 5.34 2.37
N SER A 269 -4.27 5.54 3.68
CA SER A 269 -3.34 6.40 4.42
C SER A 269 -1.90 5.87 4.37
N THR A 270 -1.71 4.57 4.14
CA THR A 270 -0.41 3.90 3.97
C THR A 270 0.09 3.88 2.52
N ASP A 271 -0.68 4.38 1.55
CA ASP A 271 -0.28 4.44 0.14
C ASP A 271 1.00 5.30 -0.03
N PRO A 272 2.01 4.85 -0.80
CA PRO A 272 3.22 5.65 -1.06
C PRO A 272 2.96 7.03 -1.69
N ALA A 273 1.86 7.18 -2.42
CA ALA A 273 1.48 8.45 -3.03
C ALA A 273 0.87 9.45 -2.04
N ASN A 274 0.50 9.02 -0.82
CA ASN A 274 0.09 9.94 0.24
C ASN A 274 1.34 10.57 0.88
N PRO A 275 1.58 11.89 0.75
CA PRO A 275 2.73 12.55 1.37
C PRO A 275 2.53 12.83 2.87
N TYR A 276 1.28 12.90 3.34
CA TYR A 276 0.95 13.27 4.72
C TYR A 276 1.25 12.14 5.71
N GLY A 277 1.79 12.52 6.87
CA GLY A 277 2.29 11.59 7.87
C GLY A 277 3.57 10.85 7.44
N ALA A 278 4.21 11.29 6.36
CA ALA A 278 5.46 10.75 5.82
C ALA A 278 6.42 11.90 5.51
N ALA A 279 6.43 12.40 4.27
CA ALA A 279 7.27 13.54 3.87
C ALA A 279 6.71 14.88 4.38
N LEU A 280 5.39 14.99 4.49
CA LEU A 280 4.70 16.15 5.06
C LEU A 280 4.12 15.80 6.43
N PRO A 281 4.15 16.72 7.41
CA PRO A 281 3.43 16.52 8.67
C PRO A 281 1.93 16.44 8.41
N TRP A 282 1.20 15.80 9.32
CA TRP A 282 -0.25 15.97 9.33
C TRP A 282 -0.58 17.45 9.62
N PRO A 283 -1.59 18.04 8.96
CA PRO A 283 -1.98 19.41 9.26
C PRO A 283 -2.38 19.56 10.72
N ASP A 284 -1.91 20.66 11.32
CA ASP A 284 -2.29 21.08 12.66
C ASP A 284 -3.80 21.23 12.68
N SER A 285 -4.41 20.37 13.45
CA SER A 285 -5.84 20.33 13.59
C SER A 285 -6.04 20.30 15.07
N GLU A 286 -6.59 21.38 15.61
CA GLU A 286 -7.00 21.49 17.01
C GLU A 286 -7.82 20.25 17.35
N ALA A 287 -7.13 19.22 17.82
CA ALA A 287 -7.72 18.00 18.28
C ALA A 287 -8.11 18.35 19.70
N GLY A 288 -9.34 18.86 19.86
CA GLY A 288 -10.03 18.64 21.11
C GLY A 288 -9.92 17.16 21.49
N GLU A 289 -9.94 16.85 22.78
CA GLU A 289 -9.69 15.53 23.37
C GLU A 289 -10.56 14.38 22.79
N THR A 290 -11.54 14.70 21.94
CA THR A 290 -12.49 13.80 21.28
C THR A 290 -12.26 13.60 19.76
N GLY A 291 -11.24 14.23 19.17
CA GLY A 291 -10.98 14.21 17.73
C GLY A 291 -10.30 12.93 17.21
N THR A 292 -10.62 12.52 15.98
CA THR A 292 -9.96 11.40 15.28
C THR A 292 -8.46 11.67 15.08
N ARG A 293 -7.61 10.84 15.67
CA ARG A 293 -6.14 10.92 15.51
C ARG A 293 -5.73 10.51 14.09
N LEU A 294 -4.97 11.38 13.43
CA LEU A 294 -4.44 11.18 12.07
C LEU A 294 -3.21 10.27 12.12
N GLN A 295 -3.24 9.16 11.38
CA GLN A 295 -2.15 8.19 11.33
C GLN A 295 -2.14 7.45 9.99
N ARG A 296 -0.95 7.00 9.57
CA ARG A 296 -0.81 6.04 8.45
C ARG A 296 -1.10 4.64 9.00
N THR A 297 -2.32 4.15 8.81
CA THR A 297 -2.75 2.85 9.33
C THR A 297 -3.68 2.13 8.34
N VAL A 298 -3.64 0.79 8.36
CA VAL A 298 -4.49 -0.05 7.49
C VAL A 298 -5.95 0.28 7.74
N GLY A 299 -6.70 0.50 6.65
CA GLY A 299 -8.13 0.81 6.66
C GLY A 299 -8.47 2.30 6.75
N ALA A 300 -7.55 3.15 7.23
CA ALA A 300 -7.72 4.61 7.19
C ALA A 300 -7.40 5.17 5.80
N ARG A 301 -8.10 6.25 5.40
CA ARG A 301 -8.00 6.85 4.08
C ARG A 301 -7.81 8.36 4.16
N VAL A 302 -7.11 8.91 3.18
CA VAL A 302 -6.98 10.35 2.94
C VAL A 302 -7.77 10.71 1.70
N ILE A 303 -8.43 11.87 1.73
CA ILE A 303 -9.09 12.47 0.58
C ILE A 303 -8.32 13.73 0.22
N LEU A 304 -7.77 13.74 -0.98
CA LEU A 304 -6.97 14.84 -1.52
C LEU A 304 -7.75 15.54 -2.63
N TYR A 305 -7.61 16.85 -2.71
CA TYR A 305 -8.03 17.66 -3.86
C TYR A 305 -6.85 18.48 -4.33
N GLN A 306 -6.41 18.27 -5.58
CA GLN A 306 -5.24 18.94 -6.15
C GLN A 306 -3.97 18.85 -5.29
N GLY A 307 -3.81 17.73 -4.57
CA GLY A 307 -2.68 17.45 -3.67
C GLY A 307 -2.86 17.93 -2.23
N GLU A 308 -3.87 18.76 -1.95
CA GLU A 308 -4.19 19.22 -0.60
C GLU A 308 -5.10 18.24 0.13
N LEU A 309 -4.82 17.96 1.40
CA LEU A 309 -5.67 17.13 2.25
C LEU A 309 -6.97 17.88 2.56
N ILE A 310 -8.11 17.34 2.11
CA ILE A 310 -9.44 17.91 2.37
C ILE A 310 -10.28 17.02 3.30
N GLY A 311 -9.89 15.75 3.48
CA GLY A 311 -10.56 14.85 4.40
C GLY A 311 -9.68 13.67 4.85
N TYR A 312 -9.98 13.14 6.03
CA TYR A 312 -9.39 11.91 6.57
C TYR A 312 -10.50 11.02 7.13
N LEU A 313 -10.55 9.77 6.66
CA LEU A 313 -11.38 8.72 7.22
C LEU A 313 -10.55 7.82 8.12
N ASN A 314 -11.06 7.58 9.33
CA ASN A 314 -10.44 6.67 10.26
C ASN A 314 -10.46 5.20 9.77
N ARG A 315 -9.84 4.29 10.53
CA ARG A 315 -9.79 2.85 10.20
C ARG A 315 -11.16 2.20 10.00
N THR A 316 -12.19 2.65 10.72
CA THR A 316 -13.55 2.12 10.56
C THR A 316 -14.30 2.74 9.39
N ARG A 317 -13.74 3.78 8.76
CA ARG A 317 -14.34 4.60 7.69
C ARG A 317 -15.66 5.25 8.08
N GLN A 318 -15.90 5.41 9.39
CA GLN A 318 -17.14 5.99 9.94
C GLN A 318 -16.94 7.35 10.58
N GLN A 319 -15.69 7.77 10.79
CA GLN A 319 -15.37 9.09 11.30
C GLN A 319 -14.60 9.83 10.22
N LEU A 320 -15.19 10.91 9.73
CA LEU A 320 -14.59 11.83 8.78
C LEU A 320 -14.08 13.05 9.55
N ARG A 321 -12.82 13.40 9.34
CA ARG A 321 -12.24 14.69 9.73
C ARG A 321 -12.03 15.51 8.48
N THR A 322 -12.51 16.74 8.45
CA THR A 322 -12.44 17.64 7.30
C THR A 322 -11.35 18.69 7.48
N PHE A 323 -10.80 19.13 6.36
CA PHE A 323 -9.78 20.19 6.29
C PHE A 323 -10.24 21.18 5.24
N LEU A 324 -11.08 22.12 5.68
CA LEU A 324 -11.77 23.04 4.78
C LEU A 324 -11.07 24.41 4.81
N PRO A 325 -11.00 25.12 3.67
CA PRO A 325 -10.50 26.49 3.65
C PRO A 325 -11.41 27.42 4.47
N PRO A 326 -10.87 28.52 5.04
CA PRO A 326 -11.59 29.36 6.00
C PRO A 326 -12.65 30.29 5.39
N GLY A 327 -12.65 30.50 4.07
CA GLY A 327 -13.49 31.48 3.39
C GLY A 327 -14.43 30.90 2.32
N GLU A 328 -15.55 31.57 2.11
CA GLU A 328 -16.46 31.31 0.98
C GLU A 328 -16.02 32.09 -0.27
N PRO A 329 -16.28 31.57 -1.50
CA PRO A 329 -17.03 30.35 -1.82
C PRO A 329 -16.21 29.05 -1.80
N GLN A 330 -14.89 29.12 -1.60
CA GLN A 330 -13.98 27.97 -1.70
C GLN A 330 -14.34 26.87 -0.70
N ARG A 331 -14.77 27.25 0.51
CA ARG A 331 -15.23 26.30 1.53
C ARG A 331 -16.40 25.45 1.03
N SER A 332 -17.46 26.07 0.53
CA SER A 332 -18.61 25.35 -0.02
C SER A 332 -18.23 24.44 -1.18
N GLN A 333 -17.31 24.89 -2.03
CA GLN A 333 -16.82 24.12 -3.18
C GLN A 333 -16.04 22.87 -2.76
N VAL A 334 -15.09 22.99 -1.81
CA VAL A 334 -14.34 21.84 -1.27
C VAL A 334 -15.26 20.82 -0.59
N VAL A 335 -16.31 21.28 0.10
CA VAL A 335 -17.30 20.38 0.71
C VAL A 335 -18.06 19.58 -0.35
N GLN A 336 -18.41 20.20 -1.49
CA GLN A 336 -19.03 19.51 -2.62
C GLN A 336 -18.09 18.44 -3.20
N TYR A 337 -16.83 18.78 -3.44
CA TYR A 337 -15.82 17.83 -3.92
C TYR A 337 -15.60 16.66 -2.96
N LEU A 338 -15.56 16.92 -1.65
CA LEU A 338 -15.45 15.87 -0.64
C LEU A 338 -16.67 14.93 -0.66
N ALA A 339 -17.88 15.48 -0.76
CA ALA A 339 -19.12 14.70 -0.82
C ALA A 339 -19.20 13.87 -2.11
N ALA A 340 -18.86 14.47 -3.26
CA ALA A 340 -18.82 13.81 -4.55
C ALA A 340 -17.82 12.64 -4.55
N ALA A 341 -16.60 12.86 -4.05
CA ALA A 341 -15.56 11.83 -3.97
C ALA A 341 -16.01 10.62 -3.15
N LEU A 342 -16.61 10.87 -1.98
CA LEU A 342 -17.12 9.81 -1.10
C LEU A 342 -18.36 9.11 -1.67
N ALA A 343 -19.19 9.81 -2.44
CA ALA A 343 -20.32 9.19 -3.15
C ALA A 343 -19.84 8.23 -4.24
N ARG A 344 -18.86 8.62 -5.07
CA ARG A 344 -18.24 7.73 -6.08
C ARG A 344 -17.64 6.49 -5.45
N GLU A 345 -16.91 6.66 -4.35
CA GLU A 345 -16.37 5.52 -3.61
C GLU A 345 -17.48 4.60 -3.08
N ALA A 346 -18.57 5.21 -2.62
CA ALA A 346 -19.71 4.49 -2.09
C ALA A 346 -20.47 3.67 -3.14
N GLU A 347 -20.36 3.98 -4.43
CA GLU A 347 -20.90 3.16 -5.53
C GLU A 347 -20.31 1.75 -5.54
N GLN A 348 -19.01 1.64 -5.25
CA GLN A 348 -18.30 0.36 -5.19
C GLN A 348 -18.40 -0.28 -3.80
N HIS A 349 -18.33 0.54 -2.76
CA HIS A 349 -18.28 0.08 -1.37
C HIS A 349 -19.17 0.95 -0.47
N PRO A 350 -20.34 0.48 -0.04
CA PRO A 350 -21.28 1.28 0.76
C PRO A 350 -20.59 2.00 1.93
N GLN A 351 -20.88 3.28 2.11
CA GLN A 351 -20.22 4.15 3.09
C GLN A 351 -21.21 4.57 4.18
N LEU A 352 -20.77 4.48 5.45
CA LEU A 352 -21.49 4.99 6.59
C LEU A 352 -20.62 6.03 7.30
N LEU A 353 -21.04 7.28 7.33
CA LEU A 353 -20.43 8.33 8.14
C LEU A 353 -21.23 8.50 9.42
N ALA A 354 -20.69 8.02 10.53
CA ALA A 354 -21.31 8.17 11.85
C ALA A 354 -20.97 9.54 12.46
N ARG A 355 -19.74 10.03 12.25
CA ARG A 355 -19.28 11.31 12.77
C ARG A 355 -18.53 12.12 11.73
N ILE A 356 -18.69 13.44 11.81
CA ILE A 356 -17.95 14.44 11.03
C ILE A 356 -17.39 15.44 12.02
N ASP A 357 -16.06 15.64 12.03
CA ASP A 357 -15.35 16.59 12.89
C ASP A 357 -15.63 16.42 14.39
N GLY A 358 -15.82 15.16 14.81
CA GLY A 358 -16.09 14.79 16.21
C GLY A 358 -17.57 14.77 16.60
N GLU A 359 -18.42 15.44 15.83
CA GLU A 359 -19.88 15.51 16.04
C GLU A 359 -20.64 14.42 15.28
N SER A 360 -21.93 14.24 15.58
CA SER A 360 -22.80 13.36 14.80
C SER A 360 -22.87 13.83 13.35
N ALA A 361 -22.70 12.92 12.39
CA ALA A 361 -22.79 13.27 10.97
C ALA A 361 -24.17 13.86 10.60
N ALA A 362 -25.20 13.52 11.37
CA ALA A 362 -26.56 14.05 11.19
C ALA A 362 -26.70 15.54 11.55
N SER A 363 -25.94 16.01 12.53
CA SER A 363 -25.97 17.41 13.02
C SER A 363 -24.90 18.27 12.35
N SER A 364 -24.02 17.68 11.56
CA SER A 364 -22.93 18.39 10.92
C SER A 364 -23.44 19.47 9.97
N PRO A 365 -22.85 20.69 9.97
CA PRO A 365 -23.24 21.77 9.06
C PRO A 365 -23.14 21.42 7.58
N ILE A 366 -22.31 20.43 7.22
CA ILE A 366 -22.11 19.99 5.83
C ILE A 366 -23.02 18.83 5.43
N ALA A 367 -23.86 18.31 6.33
CA ALA A 367 -24.71 17.15 6.09
C ALA A 367 -25.66 17.31 4.90
N GLU A 368 -26.20 18.52 4.68
CA GLU A 368 -27.10 18.81 3.55
C GLU A 368 -26.39 18.69 2.19
N VAL A 369 -25.08 18.97 2.13
CA VAL A 369 -24.32 18.78 0.89
C VAL A 369 -24.19 17.29 0.58
N PHE A 370 -23.83 16.46 1.57
CA PHE A 370 -23.77 15.01 1.41
C PHE A 370 -25.09 14.40 0.94
N LYS A 371 -26.23 14.93 1.42
CA LYS A 371 -27.55 14.46 0.97
C LYS A 371 -27.81 14.68 -0.52
N ARG A 372 -27.29 15.78 -1.09
CA ARG A 372 -27.39 16.04 -2.55
C ARG A 372 -26.60 15.02 -3.38
N TYR A 373 -25.57 14.42 -2.79
CA TYR A 373 -24.75 13.36 -3.38
C TYR A 373 -25.20 11.95 -2.96
N GLY A 374 -26.49 11.75 -2.65
CA GLY A 374 -27.07 10.41 -2.47
C GLY A 374 -26.90 9.79 -1.07
N PHE A 375 -26.27 10.49 -0.13
CA PHE A 375 -26.30 10.07 1.28
C PHE A 375 -27.68 10.33 1.88
N PHE A 376 -28.15 9.43 2.75
CA PHE A 376 -29.38 9.65 3.49
C PHE A 376 -29.18 9.39 4.97
N LEU A 377 -30.02 10.04 5.78
CA LEU A 377 -29.94 9.94 7.23
C LEU A 377 -30.50 8.59 7.70
N ILE A 378 -29.74 7.91 8.55
CA ILE A 378 -30.17 6.75 9.34
C ILE A 378 -29.87 7.00 10.82
N SER A 379 -30.37 6.15 11.71
CA SER A 379 -30.15 6.27 13.16
C SER A 379 -28.67 6.28 13.57
N ARG A 380 -27.78 5.77 12.72
CA ARG A 380 -26.33 5.68 12.96
C ARG A 380 -25.51 6.77 12.26
N GLY A 381 -26.11 7.67 11.48
CA GLY A 381 -25.40 8.73 10.74
C GLY A 381 -25.86 8.87 9.28
N LEU A 382 -24.98 9.39 8.41
CA LEU A 382 -25.22 9.51 6.97
C LEU A 382 -24.77 8.23 6.27
N PHE A 383 -25.63 7.62 5.48
CA PHE A 383 -25.35 6.37 4.78
C PHE A 383 -25.54 6.51 3.28
N HIS A 384 -24.58 6.00 2.50
CA HIS A 384 -24.68 5.85 1.06
C HIS A 384 -24.64 4.36 0.72
N ARG A 385 -25.74 3.85 0.15
CA ARG A 385 -25.93 2.43 -0.11
C ARG A 385 -25.11 1.91 -1.31
N GLY A 386 -24.60 2.81 -2.14
CA GLY A 386 -24.00 2.50 -3.42
C GLY A 386 -25.06 2.19 -4.48
N THR A 387 -24.63 2.09 -5.73
CA THR A 387 -25.48 1.64 -6.84
C THR A 387 -25.62 0.12 -6.77
N SER A 388 -26.33 -0.38 -5.76
CA SER A 388 -26.93 -1.71 -5.89
C SER A 388 -28.02 -1.57 -6.94
N VAL A 389 -27.82 -2.16 -8.13
CA VAL A 389 -28.91 -2.47 -9.05
C VAL A 389 -30.07 -2.99 -8.19
N PRO A 390 -31.27 -2.38 -8.25
CA PRO A 390 -32.37 -2.85 -7.43
C PRO A 390 -32.58 -4.32 -7.78
N ARG A 391 -32.54 -5.20 -6.75
CA ARG A 391 -33.05 -6.56 -6.91
C ARG A 391 -34.50 -6.43 -7.36
N LYS A 392 -34.74 -6.65 -8.65
CA LYS A 392 -36.07 -6.94 -9.18
C LYS A 392 -36.50 -8.32 -8.71
#